data_AF-A0A556UBP3-F1
#
_entry.id   AF-A0A556UBP3-F1
#
_cell.length_a   1.000
_cell.length_b   1.000
_cell.length_c   1.000
_cell.angle_alpha   90.00
_cell.angle_beta   90.00
_cell.angle_gamma   90.00
#
_symmetry.space_group_name_H-M   'P 1'
#
loop_
_entity.id
_entity.type
_entity.pdbx_description
1 polymer ?
#
loop_
_entity_poly.entity_id
_entity_poly.type
_entity_poly.pdbx_seq_one_letter_code
_entity_poly.pdbx_strand_id
1 'polypeptide(L)'
;MFGRKKKIKQEEKLLNDINILLKDSTVSEKERQILKVAKEQIEHKKYFARVLADLEGNLRPLAIKSELTKNVAKLYSSIINETYEDSGWSGIRFF
;
A
#
# COMPACT_ATOMS: atom_id res chain seq x y z
N MET A 1 -0.11 11.01 -24.88
CA MET A 1 0.89 11.02 -23.78
C MET A 1 0.22 11.50 -22.49
N PHE A 2 -0.45 10.63 -21.70
CA PHE A 2 -1.21 11.04 -20.50
C PHE A 2 -0.98 10.14 -19.26
N GLY A 3 0.08 9.32 -19.23
CA GLY A 3 0.30 8.37 -18.12
C GLY A 3 1.03 8.93 -16.89
N ARG A 4 1.71 10.09 -16.99
CA ARG A 4 2.60 10.57 -15.90
C ARG A 4 1.87 11.33 -14.78
N LYS A 5 0.77 12.03 -15.08
CA LYS A 5 0.03 12.83 -14.07
C LYS A 5 -0.82 11.97 -13.13
N LYS A 6 -1.26 10.78 -13.55
CA LYS A 6 -2.07 9.88 -12.72
C LYS A 6 -1.23 9.26 -11.60
N LYS A 7 0.00 8.84 -11.91
CA LYS A 7 0.94 8.22 -10.96
C LYS A 7 1.32 9.13 -9.79
N ILE A 8 1.59 10.41 -10.07
CA ILE A 8 1.98 11.39 -9.03
C ILE A 8 0.85 11.60 -8.02
N LYS A 9 -0.41 11.69 -8.48
CA LYS A 9 -1.57 11.81 -7.58
C LYS A 9 -1.78 10.56 -6.72
N GLN A 10 -1.44 9.38 -7.25
CA GLN A 10 -1.55 8.12 -6.51
C GLN A 10 -0.48 8.02 -5.41
N GLU A 11 0.75 8.46 -5.71
CA GLU A 11 1.82 8.56 -4.71
C GLU A 11 1.42 9.47 -3.55
N GLU A 12 0.93 10.69 -3.83
CA GLU A 12 0.49 11.63 -2.80
C GLU A 12 -0.67 11.08 -1.97
N LYS A 13 -1.64 10.41 -2.62
CA LYS A 13 -2.78 9.79 -1.94
C LYS A 13 -2.31 8.66 -1.00
N LEU A 14 -1.45 7.76 -1.48
CA LEU A 14 -0.91 6.66 -0.68
C LEU A 14 -0.12 7.20 0.52
N LEU A 15 0.69 8.24 0.33
CA LEU A 15 1.49 8.86 1.38
C LEU A 15 0.58 9.52 2.45
N ASN A 16 -0.51 10.16 2.02
CA ASN A 16 -1.50 10.71 2.93
C ASN A 16 -2.21 9.60 3.73
N ASP A 17 -2.64 8.53 3.06
CA ASP A 17 -3.31 7.40 3.72
C ASP A 17 -2.36 6.71 4.74
N ILE A 18 -1.08 6.51 4.38
CA ILE A 18 -0.04 6.01 5.29
C ILE A 18 0.12 6.94 6.51
N ASN A 19 0.16 8.26 6.33
CA ASN A 19 0.27 9.20 7.44
C ASN A 19 -0.96 9.17 8.37
N ILE A 20 -2.16 8.97 7.82
CA ILE A 20 -3.39 8.81 8.62
C ILE A 20 -3.28 7.53 9.46
N LEU A 21 -2.86 6.41 8.86
CA LEU A 21 -2.65 5.15 9.57
C LEU A 21 -1.57 5.23 10.64
N LEU A 22 -0.47 5.95 10.39
CA LEU A 22 0.60 6.13 11.38
C LEU A 22 0.19 6.97 12.60
N LYS A 23 -0.85 7.81 12.45
CA LYS A 23 -1.48 8.58 13.55
C LYS A 23 -2.52 7.76 14.30
N ASP A 24 -3.05 6.72 13.68
CA ASP A 24 -4.02 5.83 14.30
C ASP A 24 -3.32 4.94 15.34
N SER A 25 -3.77 5.02 16.59
CA SER A 25 -3.22 4.24 17.71
C SER A 25 -3.69 2.79 17.71
N THR A 26 -4.62 2.42 16.82
CA THR A 26 -5.09 1.04 16.67
C THR A 26 -4.13 0.17 15.85
N VAL A 27 -3.21 0.79 15.11
CA VAL A 27 -2.22 0.11 14.25
C VAL A 27 -1.16 -0.56 15.11
N SER A 28 -0.92 -1.84 14.85
CA SER A 28 0.08 -2.62 15.57
C SER A 28 1.49 -2.10 15.28
N GLU A 29 2.42 -2.22 16.23
CA GLU A 29 3.82 -1.82 16.10
C GLU A 29 4.46 -2.37 14.80
N LYS A 30 4.13 -3.62 14.45
CA LYS A 30 4.63 -4.29 13.23
C LYS A 30 4.11 -3.62 11.95
N GLU A 31 2.80 -3.36 11.87
CA GLU A 31 2.20 -2.65 10.75
C GLU A 31 2.77 -1.23 10.63
N ARG A 32 2.97 -0.57 11.77
CA ARG A 32 3.52 0.78 11.85
C ARG A 32 4.94 0.85 11.30
N GLN A 33 5.77 -0.17 11.55
CA GLN A 33 7.10 -0.27 10.95
C GLN A 33 7.03 -0.45 9.43
N ILE A 34 6.15 -1.31 8.92
CA ILE A 34 5.96 -1.51 7.47
C ILE A 34 5.53 -0.20 6.79
N LEU A 35 4.57 0.50 7.39
CA LEU A 35 4.08 1.80 6.92
C LEU A 35 5.17 2.89 6.93
N LYS A 36 6.03 2.91 7.96
CA LYS A 36 7.18 3.83 8.01
C LYS A 36 8.17 3.56 6.89
N VAL A 37 8.55 2.30 6.68
CA VAL A 37 9.46 1.90 5.59
C VAL A 37 8.88 2.32 4.25
N ALA A 38 7.59 2.09 4.03
CA ALA A 38 6.91 2.51 2.82
C ALA A 38 6.98 4.02 2.57
N LYS A 39 6.70 4.81 3.61
CA LYS A 39 6.80 6.26 3.54
C LYS A 39 8.22 6.71 3.15
N GLU A 40 9.25 6.17 3.82
CA GLU A 40 10.65 6.48 3.49
C GLU A 40 10.97 6.12 2.04
N GLN A 41 10.49 4.97 1.55
CA GLN A 41 10.71 4.58 0.16
C GLN A 41 10.07 5.55 -0.85
N ILE A 42 8.86 6.05 -0.57
CA ILE A 42 8.18 7.05 -1.41
C ILE A 42 8.94 8.39 -1.36
N GLU A 43 9.35 8.84 -0.18
CA GLU A 43 10.14 10.06 0.00
C GLU A 43 11.49 10.01 -0.72
N HIS A 44 12.12 8.84 -0.76
CA HIS A 44 13.35 8.58 -1.51
C HIS A 44 13.15 8.46 -3.05
N LYS A 45 11.95 8.74 -3.58
CA LYS A 45 11.59 8.61 -5.01
C LYS A 45 11.86 7.23 -5.59
N LYS A 46 11.80 6.16 -4.77
CA LYS A 46 11.80 4.80 -5.33
C LYS A 46 10.54 4.60 -6.16
N TYR A 47 10.67 3.84 -7.25
CA TYR A 47 9.55 3.51 -8.13
C TYR A 47 8.32 3.06 -7.34
N PHE A 48 7.21 3.79 -7.46
CA PHE A 48 5.94 3.53 -6.78
C PHE A 48 5.51 2.05 -6.84
N ALA A 49 5.61 1.42 -8.02
CA ALA A 49 5.29 0.00 -8.20
C ALA A 49 6.13 -0.93 -7.32
N ARG A 50 7.40 -0.60 -7.06
CA ARG A 50 8.28 -1.36 -6.18
C ARG A 50 7.89 -1.17 -4.71
N VAL A 51 7.51 0.04 -4.33
CA VAL A 51 7.00 0.32 -2.98
C VAL A 51 5.72 -0.46 -2.73
N LEU A 52 4.80 -0.49 -3.69
CA LEU A 52 3.56 -1.26 -3.57
C LEU A 52 3.83 -2.77 -3.46
N ALA A 53 4.75 -3.31 -4.27
CA ALA A 53 5.14 -4.71 -4.19
C ALA A 53 5.79 -5.07 -2.83
N ASP A 54 6.66 -4.21 -2.31
CA ASP A 54 7.24 -4.38 -0.97
C ASP A 54 6.15 -4.27 0.11
N LEU A 55 5.22 -3.31 -0.01
CA LEU A 55 4.12 -3.15 0.93
C LEU A 55 3.22 -4.38 0.94
N GLU A 56 2.84 -4.85 -0.24
CA GLU A 56 2.01 -6.03 -0.43
C GLU A 56 2.73 -7.25 0.15
N GLY A 57 4.00 -7.48 -0.17
CA GLY A 57 4.78 -8.60 0.35
C GLY A 57 4.86 -8.63 1.87
N ASN A 58 4.94 -7.46 2.52
CA ASN A 58 4.99 -7.35 3.98
C ASN A 58 3.61 -7.43 4.65
N LEU A 59 2.56 -6.88 4.04
CA LEU A 59 1.20 -6.90 4.59
C LEU A 59 0.45 -8.20 4.29
N ARG A 60 0.77 -8.90 3.19
CA ARG A 60 0.15 -10.17 2.79
C ARG A 60 0.20 -11.26 3.86
N PRO A 61 1.35 -11.58 4.50
CA PRO A 61 1.38 -12.57 5.57
C PRO A 61 0.55 -12.14 6.79
N LEU A 62 0.46 -10.83 7.08
CA LEU A 62 -0.40 -10.31 8.15
C LEU A 62 -1.89 -10.41 7.77
N ALA A 63 -2.22 -10.19 6.50
CA ALA A 63 -3.58 -10.33 5.96
C ALA A 63 -4.06 -11.77 6.06
N ILE A 64 -3.21 -12.73 5.63
CA ILE A 64 -3.51 -14.16 5.70
C ILE A 64 -3.74 -14.60 7.15
N LYS A 65 -2.99 -14.02 8.10
CA LYS A 65 -3.16 -14.29 9.53
C LYS A 65 -4.32 -13.51 10.18
N SER A 66 -5.03 -12.67 9.42
CA SER A 66 -6.04 -11.74 9.95
C SER A 66 -5.53 -10.87 11.11
N GLU A 67 -4.23 -10.58 11.11
CA GLU A 67 -3.57 -9.69 12.08
C GLU A 67 -3.60 -8.23 11.61
N LEU A 68 -4.14 -7.97 10.41
CA LEU A 68 -4.30 -6.60 9.90
C LEU A 68 -5.43 -5.87 10.61
N THR A 69 -5.15 -4.65 11.00
CA THR A 69 -6.17 -3.72 11.49
C THR A 69 -7.10 -3.34 10.35
N LYS A 70 -8.38 -3.05 10.67
CA LYS A 70 -9.40 -2.72 9.66
C LYS A 70 -8.96 -1.58 8.73
N ASN A 71 -8.21 -0.61 9.25
CA ASN A 71 -7.77 0.54 8.47
C ASN A 71 -6.59 0.17 7.54
N VAL A 72 -5.63 -0.65 8.01
CA VAL A 72 -4.54 -1.15 7.16
C VAL A 72 -5.05 -2.15 6.11
N ALA A 73 -6.03 -2.99 6.47
CA ALA A 73 -6.69 -3.89 5.53
C ALA A 73 -7.40 -3.14 4.40
N LYS A 74 -8.08 -2.02 4.69
CA LYS A 74 -8.68 -1.16 3.65
C LYS A 74 -7.63 -0.57 2.70
N LEU A 75 -6.49 -0.14 3.24
CA LEU A 75 -5.37 0.37 2.43
C LEU A 75 -4.81 -0.75 1.54
N TYR A 76 -4.54 -1.92 2.12
CA TYR A 76 -4.06 -3.10 1.41
C TYR A 76 -4.99 -3.51 0.27
N SER A 77 -6.30 -3.56 0.51
CA SER A 77 -7.30 -3.83 -0.53
C SER A 77 -7.33 -2.75 -1.62
N SER A 78 -7.13 -1.48 -1.26
CA SER A 78 -7.06 -0.39 -2.25
C SER A 78 -5.82 -0.54 -3.13
N ILE A 79 -4.67 -0.89 -2.54
CA ILE A 79 -3.42 -1.13 -3.25
C ILE A 79 -3.55 -2.32 -4.21
N ILE A 80 -4.12 -3.43 -3.76
CA ILE A 80 -4.40 -4.58 -4.61
C ILE A 80 -5.27 -4.13 -5.78
N ASN A 81 -6.47 -3.60 -5.52
CA ASN A 81 -7.38 -3.23 -6.61
C ASN A 81 -6.73 -2.26 -7.61
N GLU A 82 -5.93 -1.31 -7.13
CA GLU A 82 -5.27 -0.30 -7.98
C GLU A 82 -4.05 -0.86 -8.75
N THR A 83 -3.30 -1.81 -8.17
CA THR A 83 -2.19 -2.51 -8.87
C THR A 83 -2.68 -3.46 -9.95
N TYR A 84 -3.82 -4.12 -9.73
CA TYR A 84 -4.45 -5.02 -10.71
C TYR A 84 -5.30 -4.29 -11.76
N GLU A 85 -5.66 -3.01 -11.57
CA GLU A 85 -6.34 -2.22 -12.62
C GLU A 85 -5.39 -1.65 -13.68
N ASP A 86 -4.15 -1.29 -13.32
CA ASP A 86 -3.17 -0.72 -14.26
C ASP A 86 -2.24 -1.78 -14.90
N SER A 87 -2.19 -2.99 -14.34
CA SER A 87 -1.53 -4.14 -14.96
C SER A 87 -2.59 -5.03 -15.59
N GLY A 88 -2.55 -5.25 -16.91
CA GLY A 88 -3.42 -6.21 -17.61
C GLY A 88 -3.13 -7.66 -17.23
N TRP A 89 -3.11 -7.98 -15.94
CA TRP A 89 -2.88 -9.28 -15.35
C TRP A 89 -4.16 -9.72 -14.64
N SER A 90 -4.97 -10.46 -15.39
CA SER A 90 -5.98 -11.37 -14.86
C SER A 90 -5.28 -12.45 -14.04
N GLY A 91 -5.08 -12.21 -12.74
CA GLY A 91 -4.21 -13.04 -11.91
C GLY A 91 -4.67 -13.15 -10.46
N ILE A 92 -5.83 -13.79 -10.28
CA ILE A 92 -6.31 -14.40 -9.04
C ILE A 92 -6.97 -13.43 -8.04
N ARG A 93 -8.30 -13.31 -8.17
CA ARG A 93 -9.21 -13.04 -7.05
C ARG A 93 -9.06 -14.17 -6.03
N PHE A 94 -8.60 -13.87 -4.83
CA PHE A 94 -8.92 -14.71 -3.68
C PHE A 94 -10.17 -14.13 -3.01
N PHE A 95 -11.16 -15.01 -2.94
CA PHE A 95 -12.52 -14.84 -2.45
C PHE A 95 -12.56 -14.49 -0.96
#